data_AF-A0A3L8BU84-F1
#
_entry.id   AF-A0A3L8BU84-F1
#
_cell.length_a   1.000
_cell.length_b   1.000
_cell.length_c   1.000
_cell.angle_alpha   90.00
_cell.angle_beta   90.00
_cell.angle_gamma   90.00
#
_symmetry.space_group_name_H-M   'P 1'
#
loop_
_entity.id
_entity.type
_entity.pdbx_description
1 polymer ?
#
loop_
_entity_poly.entity_id
_entity_poly.type
_entity_poly.pdbx_seq_one_letter_code
_entity_poly.pdbx_strand_id
1 'polypeptide(L)'
;MKLLKDPFLHFFIIGALLFATYLWINPESMADDTEIVVDAGRIEQLRSRFERTWKRAPSDEELKGLIDNFIVEEILYRQALAMGLDDNDSVIRRRLRQKLEFLTMEAMHIEEPSADELQQYLEQNPELFQTSARFSFEQIYINTDQPIQNWKAQVATIQERLQKGEQVTGSRSLIPQTFELATDFEIDRVFGHGFAASLAKQPLDQWSDPLVSGLGTHFVRINTYQPATTPPLMSVEKEVLREWRNTRNQKMKAELLEQLKAKYNIVIESASQSLVEGKS
;
A
#
# COMPACT_ATOMS: atom_id res chain seq x y z
N MET A 1 -63.65 -33.66 -8.67
CA MET A 1 -62.66 -33.38 -9.74
C MET A 1 -62.14 -31.94 -9.66
N LYS A 2 -61.55 -31.53 -8.51
CA LYS A 2 -60.96 -30.18 -8.32
C LYS A 2 -59.42 -30.17 -8.41
N LEU A 3 -58.77 -31.33 -8.27
CA LEU A 3 -57.31 -31.48 -8.35
C LEU A 3 -56.75 -31.25 -9.76
N LEU A 4 -57.47 -31.68 -10.80
CA LEU A 4 -57.09 -31.50 -12.22
C LEU A 4 -57.24 -30.06 -12.74
N LYS A 5 -57.66 -29.10 -11.90
CA LYS A 5 -57.75 -27.68 -12.26
C LYS A 5 -56.82 -26.81 -11.43
N ASP A 6 -56.02 -27.41 -10.55
CA ASP A 6 -55.08 -26.70 -9.70
C ASP A 6 -53.81 -26.34 -10.50
N PRO A 7 -53.51 -25.06 -10.74
CA PRO A 7 -52.29 -24.64 -11.45
C PRO A 7 -51.01 -25.17 -10.78
N PHE A 8 -51.01 -25.36 -9.47
CA PHE A 8 -49.84 -25.88 -8.74
C PHE A 8 -49.58 -27.35 -9.06
N LEU A 9 -50.63 -28.16 -9.25
CA LEU A 9 -50.46 -29.55 -9.66
C LEU A 9 -49.84 -29.66 -11.05
N HIS A 10 -50.25 -28.79 -11.97
CA HIS A 10 -49.68 -28.76 -13.32
C HIS A 10 -48.22 -28.33 -13.28
N PHE A 11 -47.89 -27.28 -12.52
CA PHE A 11 -46.51 -26.83 -12.34
C PHE A 11 -45.64 -27.93 -11.73
N PHE A 12 -46.13 -28.64 -10.71
CA PHE A 12 -45.42 -29.74 -10.08
C PHE A 12 -45.18 -30.91 -11.04
N ILE A 13 -46.20 -31.32 -11.81
CA ILE A 13 -46.08 -32.40 -12.78
C ILE A 13 -45.12 -32.00 -13.90
N ILE A 14 -45.27 -30.80 -14.47
CA ILE A 14 -44.37 -30.29 -15.53
C ILE A 14 -42.94 -30.19 -14.99
N GLY A 15 -42.75 -29.69 -13.77
CA GLY A 15 -41.45 -29.62 -13.10
C GLY A 15 -40.84 -31.00 -12.88
N ALA A 16 -41.62 -31.97 -12.40
CA ALA A 16 -41.16 -33.35 -12.22
C ALA A 16 -40.80 -34.01 -13.55
N LEU A 17 -41.55 -33.74 -14.62
CA LEU A 17 -41.32 -34.29 -15.95
C LEU A 17 -40.07 -33.67 -16.60
N LEU A 18 -39.87 -32.35 -16.43
CA LEU A 18 -38.65 -31.65 -16.81
C LEU A 18 -37.43 -32.17 -16.03
N PHE A 19 -37.58 -32.41 -14.72
CA PHE A 19 -36.50 -32.93 -13.88
C PHE A 19 -36.13 -34.36 -14.28
N ALA A 20 -37.12 -35.23 -14.52
CA ALA A 20 -36.89 -36.60 -14.96
C ALA A 20 -36.23 -36.66 -16.35
N THR A 21 -36.65 -35.80 -17.28
CA THR A 21 -36.02 -35.70 -18.60
C THR A 21 -34.59 -35.13 -18.52
N TYR A 22 -34.36 -34.16 -17.63
CA TYR A 22 -33.02 -33.64 -17.36
C TYR A 22 -32.07 -34.73 -16.85
N LEU A 23 -32.51 -35.54 -15.88
CA LEU A 23 -31.72 -36.67 -15.34
C LEU A 23 -31.46 -37.76 -16.37
N TRP A 24 -32.42 -38.01 -17.27
CA TRP A 24 -32.25 -39.01 -18.34
C TRP A 24 -31.28 -38.53 -19.42
N ILE A 25 -31.30 -37.24 -19.78
CA ILE A 25 -30.41 -36.66 -20.78
C ILE A 25 -29.00 -36.43 -20.20
N ASN A 26 -28.89 -36.18 -18.89
CA ASN A 26 -27.63 -35.96 -18.19
C ASN A 26 -27.39 -37.04 -17.12
N PRO A 27 -27.15 -38.32 -17.49
CA PRO A 27 -26.87 -39.37 -16.52
C PRO A 27 -25.59 -39.09 -15.70
N GLU A 28 -24.68 -38.27 -16.22
CA GLU A 28 -23.50 -37.79 -15.49
C GLU A 28 -23.78 -36.68 -14.49
N SER A 29 -24.97 -36.08 -14.49
CA SER A 29 -25.37 -35.15 -13.41
C SER A 29 -25.53 -35.85 -12.06
N MET A 30 -25.57 -37.19 -12.07
CA MET A 30 -25.45 -38.08 -10.91
C MET A 30 -24.23 -39.02 -11.01
N ALA A 31 -23.26 -38.75 -11.91
CA ALA A 31 -21.98 -39.46 -11.86
C ALA A 31 -21.25 -39.06 -10.58
N ASP A 32 -20.70 -40.07 -9.92
CA ASP A 32 -20.27 -40.07 -8.53
C ASP A 32 -19.26 -38.94 -8.22
N ASP A 33 -19.69 -37.89 -7.51
CA ASP A 33 -18.81 -36.86 -6.93
C ASP A 33 -17.81 -37.46 -5.90
N THR A 34 -17.97 -38.76 -5.61
CA THR A 34 -17.16 -39.53 -4.67
C THR A 34 -15.94 -40.22 -5.30
N GLU A 35 -15.84 -40.30 -6.63
CA GLU A 35 -14.67 -40.90 -7.28
C GLU A 35 -13.49 -39.92 -7.35
N ILE A 36 -12.32 -40.37 -6.87
CA ILE A 36 -11.06 -39.62 -6.93
C ILE A 36 -10.08 -40.36 -7.84
N VAL A 37 -9.89 -39.82 -9.04
CA VAL A 37 -8.95 -40.37 -10.03
C VAL A 37 -7.59 -39.67 -9.89
N VAL A 38 -6.56 -40.43 -9.53
CA VAL A 38 -5.15 -39.97 -9.55
C VAL A 38 -4.50 -40.44 -10.85
N ASP A 39 -4.64 -39.65 -11.90
CA ASP A 39 -4.11 -40.00 -13.22
C ASP A 39 -2.57 -39.89 -13.31
N ALA A 40 -2.01 -40.39 -14.42
CA ALA A 40 -0.57 -40.39 -14.65
C ALA A 40 0.04 -38.97 -14.67
N GLY A 41 -0.70 -37.97 -15.15
CA GLY A 41 -0.25 -36.57 -15.15
C GLY A 41 -0.15 -36.01 -13.73
N ARG A 42 -1.10 -36.33 -12.86
CA ARG A 42 -1.07 -35.98 -11.44
C ARG A 42 0.11 -36.61 -10.72
N ILE A 43 0.38 -37.90 -10.98
CA ILE A 43 1.54 -38.61 -10.42
C ILE A 43 2.85 -37.91 -10.85
N GLU A 44 2.95 -37.52 -12.11
CA GLU A 44 4.14 -36.83 -12.61
C GLU A 44 4.30 -35.43 -11.99
N GLN A 45 3.20 -34.71 -11.76
CA GLN A 45 3.24 -33.42 -11.04
C GLN A 45 3.76 -33.59 -9.60
N LEU A 46 3.32 -34.64 -8.89
CA LEU A 46 3.79 -34.95 -7.53
C LEU A 46 5.29 -35.27 -7.54
N ARG A 47 5.75 -36.09 -8.49
CA ARG A 47 7.16 -36.41 -8.70
C ARG A 47 7.99 -35.15 -8.96
N SER A 48 7.57 -34.34 -9.93
CA SER A 48 8.23 -33.07 -10.29
C SER A 48 8.32 -32.09 -9.11
N ARG A 49 7.29 -32.00 -8.25
CA ARG A 49 7.31 -31.15 -7.04
C ARG A 49 8.32 -31.65 -6.01
N PHE A 50 8.39 -32.97 -5.82
CA PHE A 50 9.36 -33.60 -4.92
C PHE A 50 10.79 -33.32 -5.40
N GLU A 51 11.06 -33.56 -6.68
CA GLU A 51 12.38 -33.35 -7.30
C GLU A 51 12.84 -31.89 -7.22
N ARG A 52 11.96 -30.91 -7.44
CA ARG A 52 12.31 -29.49 -7.30
C ARG A 52 12.82 -29.13 -5.90
N THR A 53 12.22 -29.75 -4.87
CA THR A 53 12.52 -29.52 -3.46
C THR A 53 13.77 -30.30 -3.01
N TRP A 54 13.83 -31.60 -3.31
CA TRP A 54 14.84 -32.53 -2.79
C TRP A 54 15.99 -32.81 -3.75
N LYS A 55 15.92 -32.31 -4.98
CA LYS A 55 16.93 -32.48 -6.05
C LYS A 55 17.24 -33.94 -6.40
N ARG A 56 16.29 -34.86 -6.15
CA ARG A 56 16.33 -36.28 -6.53
C ARG A 56 14.93 -36.83 -6.75
N ALA A 57 14.81 -37.94 -7.47
CA ALA A 57 13.56 -38.66 -7.61
C ALA A 57 13.08 -39.25 -6.26
N PRO A 58 11.75 -39.36 -6.04
CA PRO A 58 11.19 -40.05 -4.88
C PRO A 58 11.39 -41.57 -4.99
N SER A 59 11.57 -42.25 -3.86
CA SER A 59 11.43 -43.70 -3.78
C SER A 59 9.97 -44.12 -3.98
N ASP A 60 9.71 -45.41 -4.19
CA ASP A 60 8.35 -45.93 -4.35
C ASP A 60 7.49 -45.67 -3.10
N GLU A 61 8.09 -45.78 -1.90
CA GLU A 61 7.41 -45.50 -0.63
C GLU A 61 7.09 -44.01 -0.47
N GLU A 62 8.04 -43.14 -0.83
CA GLU A 62 7.82 -41.68 -0.79
C GLU A 62 6.75 -41.26 -1.80
N LEU A 63 6.78 -41.83 -3.02
CA LEU A 63 5.78 -41.56 -4.05
C LEU A 63 4.39 -42.02 -3.60
N LYS A 64 4.29 -43.21 -3.00
CA LYS A 64 3.05 -43.69 -2.41
C LYS A 64 2.54 -42.71 -1.35
N GLY A 65 3.40 -42.26 -0.44
CA GLY A 65 3.03 -41.28 0.58
C GLY A 65 2.55 -39.93 -0.01
N LEU A 66 3.15 -39.47 -1.12
CA LEU A 66 2.68 -38.27 -1.83
C LEU A 66 1.29 -38.47 -2.44
N ILE A 67 1.02 -39.63 -3.02
CA ILE A 67 -0.29 -39.98 -3.60
C ILE A 67 -1.34 -40.08 -2.49
N ASP A 68 -1.04 -40.80 -1.40
CA ASP A 68 -1.96 -40.98 -0.27
C ASP A 68 -2.32 -39.62 0.35
N ASN A 69 -1.34 -38.73 0.54
CA ASN A 69 -1.59 -37.38 1.03
C ASN A 69 -2.43 -36.54 0.06
N PHE A 70 -2.19 -36.64 -1.24
CA PHE A 70 -3.01 -35.95 -2.25
C PHE A 70 -4.47 -36.41 -2.22
N ILE A 71 -4.71 -37.72 -2.07
CA ILE A 71 -6.06 -38.28 -1.94
C ILE A 71 -6.75 -37.70 -0.69
N VAL A 72 -6.07 -37.68 0.45
CA VAL A 72 -6.62 -37.08 1.68
C VAL A 72 -6.93 -35.60 1.51
N GLU A 73 -6.03 -34.84 0.87
CA GLU A 73 -6.25 -33.42 0.56
C GLU A 73 -7.51 -33.24 -0.29
N GLU A 74 -7.69 -34.03 -1.34
CA GLU A 74 -8.85 -33.97 -2.24
C GLU A 74 -10.16 -34.33 -1.52
N ILE A 75 -10.17 -35.39 -0.71
CA ILE A 75 -11.33 -35.80 0.10
C ILE A 75 -11.76 -34.65 1.02
N LEU A 76 -10.81 -34.09 1.78
CA LEU A 76 -11.10 -33.02 2.73
C LEU A 76 -11.52 -31.72 2.03
N TYR A 77 -10.91 -31.41 0.88
CA TYR A 77 -11.27 -30.25 0.07
C TYR A 77 -12.72 -30.35 -0.45
N ARG A 78 -13.09 -31.47 -1.08
CA ARG A 78 -14.46 -31.68 -1.56
C ARG A 78 -15.47 -31.65 -0.42
N GLN A 79 -15.16 -32.30 0.70
CA GLN A 79 -16.03 -32.27 1.88
C GLN A 79 -16.19 -30.86 2.46
N ALA A 80 -15.13 -30.06 2.49
CA ALA A 80 -15.19 -28.67 2.95
C ALA A 80 -16.09 -27.80 2.06
N LEU A 81 -16.03 -27.97 0.73
CA LEU A 81 -16.92 -27.31 -0.22
C LEU A 81 -18.37 -27.79 -0.08
N ALA A 82 -18.60 -29.10 0.06
CA ALA A 82 -19.94 -29.65 0.26
C ALA A 82 -20.60 -29.14 1.56
N MET A 83 -19.79 -28.79 2.56
CA MET A 83 -20.23 -28.17 3.80
C MET A 83 -20.35 -26.63 3.72
N GLY A 84 -20.00 -26.02 2.59
CA GLY A 84 -20.01 -24.56 2.41
C GLY A 84 -19.02 -23.83 3.32
N LEU A 85 -17.88 -24.46 3.70
CA LEU A 85 -16.91 -23.82 4.60
C LEU A 85 -16.20 -22.62 3.97
N ASP A 86 -16.27 -22.45 2.66
CA ASP A 86 -15.79 -21.29 1.91
C ASP A 86 -16.79 -20.13 1.85
N ASP A 87 -18.08 -20.39 2.12
CA ASP A 87 -19.13 -19.38 2.07
C ASP A 87 -19.02 -18.39 3.24
N ASN A 88 -18.93 -17.10 2.91
CA ASN A 88 -18.89 -16.01 3.88
C ASN A 88 -17.73 -16.06 4.91
N ASP A 89 -16.74 -16.94 4.74
CA ASP A 89 -15.53 -16.92 5.56
C ASP A 89 -14.57 -15.81 5.10
N SER A 90 -14.30 -14.86 6.01
CA SER A 90 -13.46 -13.70 5.71
C SER A 90 -12.00 -14.06 5.43
N VAL A 91 -11.48 -15.15 6.01
CA VAL A 91 -10.10 -15.60 5.82
C VAL A 91 -9.96 -16.21 4.43
N ILE A 92 -10.88 -17.10 4.03
CA ILE A 92 -10.88 -17.74 2.71
C ILE A 92 -11.08 -16.68 1.62
N ARG A 93 -12.06 -15.77 1.78
CA ARG A 93 -12.28 -14.65 0.83
C ARG A 93 -11.02 -13.78 0.68
N ARG A 94 -10.34 -13.46 1.79
CA ARG A 94 -9.09 -12.69 1.75
C ARG A 94 -7.97 -13.45 1.04
N ARG A 95 -7.83 -14.76 1.26
CA ARG A 95 -6.83 -15.61 0.60
C ARG A 95 -7.07 -15.72 -0.89
N LEU A 96 -8.31 -15.91 -1.33
CA LEU A 96 -8.68 -15.92 -2.74
C LEU A 96 -8.39 -14.58 -3.41
N ARG A 97 -8.73 -13.46 -2.76
CA ARG A 97 -8.36 -12.13 -3.24
C ARG A 97 -6.85 -11.99 -3.42
N GLN A 98 -6.07 -12.34 -2.41
CA GLN A 98 -4.60 -12.27 -2.48
C GLN A 98 -4.04 -13.16 -3.60
N LYS A 99 -4.57 -14.37 -3.76
CA LYS A 99 -4.16 -15.29 -4.83
C LYS A 99 -4.47 -14.72 -6.22
N LEU A 100 -5.65 -14.13 -6.39
CA LEU A 100 -6.01 -13.47 -7.64
C LEU A 100 -5.13 -12.25 -7.92
N GLU A 101 -4.88 -11.40 -6.92
CA GLU A 101 -3.97 -10.24 -7.04
C GLU A 101 -2.54 -10.68 -7.40
N PHE A 102 -2.07 -11.80 -6.86
CA PHE A 102 -0.75 -12.34 -7.18
C PHE A 102 -0.67 -12.86 -8.63
N LEU A 103 -1.63 -13.67 -9.04
CA LEU A 103 -1.66 -14.24 -10.41
C LEU A 103 -1.76 -13.15 -11.47
N THR A 104 -2.53 -12.09 -11.20
CA THR A 104 -2.65 -10.97 -12.13
C THR A 104 -1.34 -10.18 -12.19
N MET A 105 -0.60 -10.03 -11.08
CA MET A 105 0.73 -9.42 -11.08
C MET A 105 1.77 -10.24 -11.85
N GLU A 106 1.81 -11.57 -11.69
CA GLU A 106 2.75 -12.41 -12.44
C GLU A 106 2.46 -12.46 -13.94
N ALA A 107 1.18 -12.42 -14.32
CA ALA A 107 0.78 -12.40 -15.72
C ALA A 107 1.09 -11.06 -16.41
N MET A 108 1.26 -9.98 -15.66
CA MET A 108 1.63 -8.68 -16.19
C MET A 108 3.12 -8.68 -16.54
N HIS A 109 3.43 -8.91 -17.81
CA HIS A 109 4.77 -8.66 -18.33
C HIS A 109 5.00 -7.14 -18.34
N ILE A 110 5.86 -6.67 -17.43
CA ILE A 110 6.34 -5.29 -17.46
C ILE A 110 7.53 -5.28 -18.41
N GLU A 111 7.36 -4.67 -19.59
CA GLU A 111 8.50 -4.35 -20.44
C GLU A 111 9.50 -3.52 -19.64
N GLU A 112 10.78 -3.92 -19.69
CA GLU A 112 11.83 -3.18 -19.01
C GLU A 112 11.92 -1.77 -19.61
N PRO A 113 11.93 -0.72 -18.77
CA PRO A 113 11.99 0.64 -19.26
C PRO A 113 13.32 0.89 -19.95
N SER A 114 13.27 1.70 -21.00
CA SER A 114 14.45 2.28 -21.61
C SER A 114 15.14 3.27 -20.67
N ALA A 115 16.41 3.57 -20.92
CA ALA A 115 17.15 4.58 -20.17
C ALA A 115 16.47 5.96 -20.26
N ASP A 116 15.89 6.30 -21.40
CA ASP A 116 15.16 7.56 -21.61
C ASP A 116 13.89 7.64 -20.75
N GLU A 117 13.16 6.54 -20.59
CA GLU A 117 11.99 6.48 -19.72
C GLU A 117 12.36 6.62 -18.24
N LEU A 118 13.47 6.02 -17.82
CA LEU A 118 13.98 6.18 -16.44
C LEU A 118 14.44 7.62 -16.19
N GLN A 119 15.12 8.24 -17.16
CA GLN A 119 15.52 9.64 -17.06
C GLN A 119 14.31 10.57 -16.97
N GLN A 120 13.30 10.36 -17.83
CA GLN A 120 12.05 11.12 -17.78
C GLN A 120 11.32 10.92 -16.45
N TYR A 121 11.31 9.71 -15.90
CA TYR A 121 10.69 9.42 -14.61
C TYR A 121 11.41 10.13 -13.45
N LEU A 122 12.74 10.17 -13.47
CA LEU A 122 13.55 10.92 -12.50
C LEU A 122 13.25 12.42 -12.54
N GLU A 123 13.13 12.99 -13.74
CA GLU A 123 12.84 14.42 -13.94
C GLU A 123 11.41 14.81 -13.56
N GLN A 124 10.45 13.90 -13.72
CA GLN A 124 9.04 14.14 -13.39
C GLN A 124 8.73 13.95 -11.90
N ASN A 125 9.55 13.20 -11.17
CA ASN A 125 9.34 12.87 -9.76
C ASN A 125 10.58 13.18 -8.91
N PRO A 126 11.15 14.40 -9.01
CA PRO A 126 12.43 14.71 -8.38
C PRO A 126 12.36 14.57 -6.85
N GLU A 127 11.22 14.83 -6.23
CA GLU A 127 10.99 14.70 -4.78
C GLU A 127 11.21 13.28 -4.24
N LEU A 128 11.10 12.24 -5.08
CA LEU A 128 11.34 10.85 -4.69
C LEU A 128 12.83 10.50 -4.62
N PHE A 129 13.68 11.28 -5.32
CA PHE A 129 15.08 10.95 -5.55
C PHE A 129 16.06 12.03 -5.09
N GLN A 130 15.57 13.21 -4.75
CA GLN A 130 16.39 14.31 -4.25
C GLN A 130 17.11 13.93 -2.96
N THR A 131 18.38 14.32 -2.87
CA THR A 131 19.08 14.37 -1.59
C THR A 131 18.53 15.53 -0.77
N SER A 132 18.27 15.30 0.51
CA SER A 132 17.81 16.35 1.43
C SER A 132 18.74 17.57 1.43
N ALA A 133 18.15 18.76 1.54
CA ALA A 133 18.92 19.97 1.79
C ALA A 133 19.61 19.89 3.16
N ARG A 134 20.82 20.45 3.28
CA ARG A 134 21.59 20.46 4.54
C ARG A 134 22.00 21.88 4.93
N PHE A 135 21.94 22.14 6.23
CA PHE A 135 22.28 23.44 6.80
C PHE A 135 23.26 23.25 7.95
N SER A 136 24.28 24.10 8.00
CA SER A 136 25.05 24.36 9.21
C SER A 136 24.78 25.80 9.62
N PHE A 137 24.29 25.99 10.84
CA PHE A 137 23.90 27.31 11.32
C PHE A 137 24.01 27.43 12.84
N GLU A 138 24.11 28.67 13.28
CA GLU A 138 24.04 29.07 14.67
C GLU A 138 22.70 29.77 14.92
N GLN A 139 22.16 29.64 16.12
CA GLN A 139 20.90 30.29 16.49
C GLN A 139 20.94 31.00 17.85
N ILE A 140 20.10 32.02 17.95
CA ILE A 140 19.76 32.73 19.17
C ILE A 140 18.26 32.61 19.37
N TYR A 141 17.86 31.77 20.33
CA TYR A 141 16.47 31.56 20.71
C TYR A 141 15.98 32.64 21.66
N ILE A 142 14.72 33.06 21.50
CA ILE A 142 14.00 33.98 22.37
C ILE A 142 12.71 33.30 22.81
N ASN A 143 12.55 33.16 24.12
CA ASN A 143 11.34 32.62 24.72
C ASN A 143 10.16 33.59 24.54
N THR A 144 9.08 33.13 23.94
CA THR A 144 7.84 33.91 23.75
C THR A 144 6.72 33.55 24.73
N ASP A 145 6.95 32.58 25.63
CA ASP A 145 6.09 32.24 26.77
C ASP A 145 6.24 33.25 27.92
N GLN A 146 6.00 34.52 27.57
CA GLN A 146 6.06 35.68 28.45
C GLN A 146 5.19 36.80 27.84
N PRO A 147 4.82 37.86 28.60
CA PRO A 147 4.00 38.95 28.07
C PRO A 147 4.56 39.54 26.77
N ILE A 148 3.67 39.82 25.81
CA ILE A 148 4.05 40.19 24.44
C ILE A 148 5.01 41.39 24.34
N GLN A 149 4.86 42.35 25.25
CA GLN A 149 5.72 43.54 25.30
C GLN A 149 7.16 43.18 25.65
N ASN A 150 7.36 42.18 26.52
CA ASN A 150 8.68 41.80 27.02
C ASN A 150 9.49 41.11 25.92
N TRP A 151 8.93 40.06 25.30
CA TRP A 151 9.69 39.34 24.27
C TRP A 151 9.86 40.18 23.01
N LYS A 152 8.91 41.07 22.64
CA LYS A 152 9.10 41.98 21.49
C LYS A 152 10.21 43.00 21.74
N ALA A 153 10.28 43.58 22.94
CA ALA A 153 11.38 44.48 23.30
C ALA A 153 12.74 43.74 23.27
N GLN A 154 12.76 42.48 23.69
CA GLN A 154 13.95 41.63 23.64
C GLN A 154 14.39 41.34 22.19
N VAL A 155 13.45 40.99 21.30
CA VAL A 155 13.72 40.79 19.87
C VAL A 155 14.36 42.04 19.26
N ALA A 156 13.77 43.22 19.49
CA ALA A 156 14.28 44.48 18.94
C ALA A 156 15.69 44.81 19.46
N THR A 157 15.92 44.61 20.76
CA THR A 157 17.24 44.83 21.38
C THR A 157 18.30 43.89 20.81
N ILE A 158 17.96 42.61 20.64
CA ILE A 158 18.88 41.62 20.08
C ILE A 158 19.20 41.95 18.63
N GLN A 159 18.19 42.30 17.81
CA GLN A 159 18.38 42.67 16.42
C GLN A 159 19.36 43.84 16.26
N GLU A 160 19.21 44.91 17.06
CA GLU A 160 20.11 46.07 17.03
C GLU A 160 21.56 45.69 17.38
N ARG A 161 21.75 44.85 18.40
CA ARG A 161 23.07 44.39 18.83
C ARG A 161 23.74 43.50 17.79
N LEU A 162 22.98 42.61 17.14
CA LEU A 162 23.48 41.77 16.06
C LEU A 162 23.89 42.60 14.84
N GLN A 163 23.14 43.66 14.50
CA GLN A 163 23.51 44.60 13.43
C GLN A 163 24.82 45.37 13.73
N LYS A 164 25.12 45.60 15.01
CA LYS A 164 26.40 46.19 15.46
C LYS A 164 27.55 45.18 15.53
N GLY A 165 27.30 43.91 15.24
CA GLY A 165 28.29 42.84 15.32
C GLY A 165 28.66 42.43 16.74
N GLU A 166 27.81 42.77 17.72
CA GLU A 166 28.04 42.37 19.11
C GLU A 166 27.73 40.88 19.33
N GLN A 167 28.43 40.28 20.30
CA GLN A 167 28.09 38.95 20.78
C GLN A 167 26.84 39.01 21.67
N VAL A 168 25.84 38.21 21.32
CA VAL A 168 24.54 38.17 22.00
C VAL A 168 24.21 36.73 22.40
N THR A 169 23.66 36.56 23.60
CA THR A 169 23.19 35.27 24.10
C THR A 169 21.67 35.28 24.19
N GLY A 170 21.04 34.21 23.71
CA GLY A 170 19.59 34.05 23.75
C GLY A 170 19.05 33.58 25.10
N SER A 171 17.75 33.30 25.14
CA SER A 171 17.08 32.64 26.25
C SER A 171 17.64 31.23 26.47
N ARG A 172 17.64 30.77 27.74
CA ARG A 172 18.01 29.39 28.07
C ARG A 172 17.00 28.41 27.46
N SER A 173 17.50 27.37 26.81
CA SER A 173 16.69 26.33 26.16
C SER A 173 17.48 25.04 26.01
N LEU A 174 16.78 23.93 25.79
CA LEU A 174 17.37 22.64 25.40
C LEU A 174 17.64 22.56 23.89
N ILE A 175 17.19 23.53 23.10
CA ILE A 175 17.44 23.54 21.66
C ILE A 175 18.94 23.84 21.45
N PRO A 176 19.66 23.02 20.65
CA PRO A 176 21.06 23.27 20.32
C PRO A 176 21.26 24.68 19.75
N GLN A 177 22.32 25.36 20.19
CA GLN A 177 22.69 26.67 19.63
C GLN A 177 23.34 26.53 18.25
N THR A 178 23.91 25.37 17.95
CA THR A 178 24.58 25.07 16.69
C THR A 178 24.01 23.79 16.07
N PHE A 179 23.91 23.80 14.75
CA PHE A 179 23.53 22.66 13.93
C PHE A 179 24.62 22.46 12.87
N GLU A 180 25.01 21.21 12.63
CA GLU A 180 26.03 20.86 11.65
C GLU A 180 25.45 19.88 10.63
N LEU A 181 25.42 20.30 9.35
CA LEU A 181 24.90 19.51 8.23
C LEU A 181 23.52 18.88 8.47
N ALA A 182 22.69 19.55 9.27
CA ALA A 182 21.35 19.11 9.62
C ALA A 182 20.45 19.16 8.38
N THR A 183 19.67 18.11 8.18
CA THR A 183 18.72 18.02 7.08
C THR A 183 17.52 18.95 7.29
N ASP A 184 16.89 19.37 6.20
CA ASP A 184 15.58 20.04 6.23
C ASP A 184 14.55 19.34 7.12
N PHE A 185 14.47 18.01 7.06
CA PHE A 185 13.58 17.21 7.92
C PHE A 185 13.92 17.31 9.41
N GLU A 186 15.20 17.25 9.77
CA GLU A 186 15.63 17.37 11.16
C GLU A 186 15.35 18.77 11.72
N ILE A 187 15.53 19.80 10.90
CA ILE A 187 15.22 21.19 11.25
C ILE A 187 13.71 21.34 11.46
N ASP A 188 12.88 20.90 10.52
CA ASP A 188 11.42 20.99 10.63
C ASP A 188 10.88 20.18 11.82
N ARG A 189 11.53 19.08 12.21
CA ARG A 189 11.17 18.31 13.41
C ARG A 189 11.41 19.10 14.71
N VAL A 190 12.41 19.98 14.72
CA VAL A 190 12.75 20.79 15.91
C VAL A 190 11.93 22.09 15.95
N PHE A 191 11.89 22.82 14.84
CA PHE A 191 11.31 24.16 14.80
C PHE A 191 9.86 24.20 14.26
N GLY A 192 9.40 23.09 13.68
CA GLY A 192 8.11 23.00 13.04
C GLY A 192 8.20 23.09 11.51
N HIS A 193 7.14 22.60 10.86
CA HIS A 193 7.06 22.49 9.42
C HIS A 193 7.26 23.84 8.71
N GLY A 194 8.12 23.87 7.68
CA GLY A 194 8.39 25.06 6.86
C GLY A 194 9.49 25.98 7.41
N PHE A 195 10.09 25.65 8.55
CA PHE A 195 11.19 26.45 9.10
C PHE A 195 12.45 26.33 8.23
N ALA A 196 12.80 25.12 7.77
CA ALA A 196 13.93 24.91 6.86
C ALA A 196 13.78 25.70 5.54
N ALA A 197 12.56 25.79 5.00
CA ALA A 197 12.26 26.58 3.82
C ALA A 197 12.43 28.10 4.05
N SER A 198 12.23 28.57 5.29
CA SER A 198 12.48 29.96 5.68
C SER A 198 13.98 30.25 5.83
N LEU A 199 14.76 29.27 6.30
CA LEU A 199 16.22 29.33 6.35
C LEU A 199 16.84 29.41 4.97
N ALA A 200 16.36 28.62 4.00
CA ALA A 200 16.87 28.62 2.62
C ALA A 200 16.80 30.00 1.92
N LYS A 201 15.99 30.93 2.44
CA LYS A 201 15.85 32.30 1.91
C LYS A 201 16.80 33.30 2.56
N GLN A 202 17.51 32.92 3.62
CA GLN A 202 18.39 33.81 4.35
C GLN A 202 19.78 33.89 3.69
N PRO A 203 20.44 35.05 3.73
CA PRO A 203 21.83 35.17 3.28
C PRO A 203 22.78 34.38 4.17
N LEU A 204 23.85 33.85 3.57
CA LEU A 204 24.94 33.21 4.30
C LEU A 204 25.74 34.23 5.12
N ASP A 205 26.30 33.75 6.23
CA ASP A 205 27.18 34.47 7.17
C ASP A 205 26.60 35.76 7.75
N GLN A 206 25.28 35.92 7.68
CA GLN A 206 24.54 37.06 8.22
C GLN A 206 23.45 36.57 9.17
N TRP A 207 23.21 37.33 10.24
CA TRP A 207 22.07 37.07 11.11
C TRP A 207 20.77 37.40 10.36
N SER A 208 19.83 36.45 10.35
CA SER A 208 18.52 36.61 9.76
C SER A 208 17.69 37.68 10.46
N ASP A 209 16.60 38.09 9.83
CA ASP A 209 15.48 38.68 10.57
C ASP A 209 14.87 37.65 11.55
N PRO A 210 14.07 38.08 12.54
CA PRO A 210 13.48 37.17 13.52
C PRO A 210 12.57 36.13 12.84
N LEU A 211 12.93 34.85 12.94
CA LEU A 211 12.17 33.71 12.43
C LEU A 211 11.31 33.12 13.53
N VAL A 212 10.03 32.89 13.25
CA VAL A 212 9.07 32.35 14.21
C VAL A 212 8.96 30.84 14.03
N SER A 213 8.95 30.12 15.15
CA SER A 213 8.75 28.68 15.24
C SER A 213 7.61 28.37 16.24
N GLY A 214 7.22 27.10 16.35
CA GLY A 214 6.29 26.67 17.40
C GLY A 214 6.85 26.81 18.83
N LEU A 215 8.15 27.00 18.98
CA LEU A 215 8.86 27.11 20.26
C LEU A 215 9.11 28.57 20.67
N GLY A 216 9.14 29.50 19.71
CA GLY A 216 9.35 30.92 19.95
C GLY A 216 10.02 31.62 18.76
N THR A 217 10.83 32.63 19.05
CA THR A 217 11.49 33.43 18.01
C THR A 217 12.98 33.13 17.95
N HIS A 218 13.54 33.07 16.75
CA HIS A 218 14.92 32.67 16.50
C HIS A 218 15.60 33.67 15.57
N PHE A 219 16.82 34.08 15.92
CA PHE A 219 17.76 34.65 14.96
C PHE A 219 18.69 33.53 14.52
N VAL A 220 18.93 33.40 13.22
CA VAL A 220 19.76 32.33 12.67
C VAL A 220 20.84 32.92 11.79
N ARG A 221 22.07 32.42 11.92
CA ARG A 221 23.17 32.71 11.00
C ARG A 221 23.61 31.41 10.33
N ILE A 222 23.43 31.34 9.02
CA ILE A 222 23.76 30.15 8.24
C ILE A 222 25.21 30.26 7.77
N ASN A 223 26.06 29.32 8.20
CA ASN A 223 27.45 29.25 7.75
C ASN A 223 27.56 28.44 6.45
N THR A 224 26.79 27.35 6.35
CA THR A 224 26.80 26.45 5.18
C THR A 224 25.39 26.08 4.78
N TYR A 225 25.08 26.19 3.49
CA TYR A 225 23.85 25.68 2.90
C TYR A 225 24.17 24.80 1.69
N GLN A 226 23.70 23.55 1.73
CA GLN A 226 23.73 22.62 0.60
C GLN A 226 22.27 22.42 0.15
N PRO A 227 21.88 22.91 -1.03
CA PRO A 227 20.50 22.75 -1.49
C PRO A 227 20.17 21.28 -1.73
N ALA A 228 18.88 20.97 -1.73
CA ALA A 228 18.44 19.67 -2.22
C ALA A 228 18.81 19.54 -3.70
N THR A 229 19.31 18.38 -4.09
CA THR A 229 19.76 18.12 -5.46
C THR A 229 19.27 16.78 -5.94
N THR A 230 18.85 16.73 -7.20
CA THR A 230 18.51 15.48 -7.87
C THR A 230 19.80 14.85 -8.38
N PRO A 231 20.20 13.65 -7.91
CA PRO A 231 21.39 12.97 -8.41
C PRO A 231 21.23 12.61 -9.90
N PRO A 232 22.32 12.45 -10.66
CA PRO A 232 22.23 11.93 -12.02
C PRO A 232 21.73 10.48 -12.00
N LEU A 233 21.01 10.06 -13.05
CA LEU A 233 20.42 8.72 -13.15
C LEU A 233 21.42 7.60 -12.84
N MET A 234 22.67 7.68 -13.33
CA MET A 234 23.71 6.68 -13.06
C MET A 234 23.97 6.43 -11.56
N SER A 235 23.70 7.41 -10.69
CA SER A 235 23.88 7.28 -9.25
C SER A 235 22.68 6.68 -8.52
N VAL A 236 21.48 6.71 -9.13
CA VAL A 236 20.20 6.30 -8.51
C VAL A 236 19.39 5.36 -9.40
N GLU A 237 20.00 4.75 -10.41
CA GLU A 237 19.31 3.96 -11.44
C GLU A 237 18.47 2.83 -10.85
N LYS A 238 18.99 2.14 -9.83
CA LYS A 238 18.30 1.02 -9.16
C LYS A 238 17.06 1.49 -8.41
N GLU A 239 17.17 2.62 -7.71
CA GLU A 239 16.08 3.26 -6.99
C GLU A 239 15.00 3.75 -7.96
N VAL A 240 15.41 4.44 -9.04
CA VAL A 240 14.51 4.94 -10.09
C VAL A 240 13.79 3.77 -10.76
N LEU A 241 14.49 2.71 -11.14
CA LEU A 241 13.90 1.51 -11.74
C LEU A 241 12.90 0.83 -10.80
N ARG A 242 13.23 0.72 -9.51
CA ARG A 242 12.33 0.14 -8.51
C ARG A 242 11.04 0.96 -8.39
N GLU A 243 11.16 2.28 -8.22
CA GLU A 243 9.98 3.13 -8.07
C GLU A 243 9.17 3.23 -9.36
N TRP A 244 9.82 3.23 -10.53
CA TRP A 244 9.13 3.16 -11.81
C TRP A 244 8.28 1.89 -11.91
N ARG A 245 8.86 0.73 -11.56
CA ARG A 245 8.13 -0.56 -11.55
C ARG A 245 6.98 -0.54 -10.55
N ASN A 246 7.18 0.02 -9.36
CA ASN A 246 6.13 0.17 -8.36
C ASN A 246 4.96 0.99 -8.90
N THR A 247 5.23 2.16 -9.47
CA THR A 247 4.23 3.05 -10.06
C THR A 247 3.50 2.38 -11.22
N ARG A 248 4.23 1.70 -12.11
CA ARG A 248 3.65 0.95 -13.23
C ARG A 248 2.72 -0.16 -12.74
N ASN A 249 3.14 -0.93 -11.74
CA ASN A 249 2.34 -1.98 -11.12
C ASN A 249 1.05 -1.47 -10.49
N GLN A 250 1.13 -0.35 -9.76
CA GLN A 250 -0.04 0.27 -9.15
C GLN A 250 -1.04 0.73 -10.21
N LYS A 251 -0.55 1.35 -11.30
CA LYS A 251 -1.39 1.79 -12.41
C LYS A 251 -2.10 0.61 -13.08
N MET A 252 -1.36 -0.43 -13.46
CA MET A 252 -1.97 -1.60 -14.12
C MET A 252 -2.96 -2.34 -13.20
N LYS A 253 -2.66 -2.44 -11.90
CA LYS A 253 -3.59 -3.00 -10.90
C LYS A 253 -4.89 -2.19 -10.85
N ALA A 254 -4.80 -0.87 -10.84
CA ALA A 254 -5.97 0.00 -10.83
C ALA A 254 -6.81 -0.17 -12.11
N GLU A 255 -6.17 -0.20 -13.28
CA GLU A 255 -6.84 -0.42 -14.57
C GLU A 255 -7.56 -1.78 -14.62
N LEU A 256 -6.90 -2.86 -14.17
CA LEU A 256 -7.51 -4.18 -14.08
C LEU A 256 -8.73 -4.19 -13.15
N LEU A 257 -8.60 -3.54 -11.98
CA LEU A 257 -9.71 -3.46 -11.03
C LEU A 257 -10.91 -2.73 -11.65
N GLU A 258 -10.70 -1.64 -12.38
CA GLU A 258 -11.77 -0.94 -13.09
C GLU A 258 -12.42 -1.82 -14.16
N GLN A 259 -11.64 -2.57 -14.95
CA GLN A 259 -12.18 -3.52 -15.92
C GLN A 259 -13.00 -4.64 -15.26
N LEU A 260 -12.56 -5.13 -14.10
CA LEU A 260 -13.31 -6.13 -13.34
C LEU A 260 -14.60 -5.54 -12.79
N LYS A 261 -14.55 -4.34 -12.18
CA LYS A 261 -15.74 -3.64 -11.67
C LYS A 261 -16.81 -3.46 -12.75
N ALA A 262 -16.41 -3.13 -13.98
CA ALA A 262 -17.33 -2.97 -15.10
C ALA A 262 -18.17 -4.23 -15.44
N LYS A 263 -17.75 -5.42 -14.96
CA LYS A 263 -18.50 -6.68 -15.12
C LYS A 263 -19.59 -6.89 -14.07
N TYR A 264 -19.65 -6.04 -13.04
CA TYR A 264 -20.58 -6.20 -11.92
C TYR A 264 -21.54 -5.02 -11.84
N ASN A 265 -22.82 -5.32 -11.59
CA ASN A 265 -23.77 -4.31 -11.14
C ASN A 265 -23.62 -4.13 -9.62
N ILE A 266 -22.96 -3.06 -9.20
CA ILE A 266 -22.69 -2.79 -7.79
C ILE A 266 -23.85 -1.95 -7.22
N VAL A 267 -24.71 -2.58 -6.45
CA VAL A 267 -25.79 -1.91 -5.69
C VAL A 267 -25.35 -1.77 -4.24
N ILE A 268 -25.32 -0.54 -3.73
CA ILE A 268 -25.05 -0.25 -2.32
C ILE A 268 -26.38 0.14 -1.70
N GLU A 269 -26.95 -0.75 -0.90
CA GLU A 269 -28.13 -0.44 -0.12
C GLU A 269 -27.73 0.42 1.08
N SER A 270 -28.12 1.69 1.05
CA SER A 270 -28.02 2.58 2.20
C SER A 270 -29.05 2.14 3.25
N ALA A 271 -28.61 1.85 4.47
CA ALA A 271 -29.50 1.65 5.61
C ALA A 271 -30.20 2.97 5.98
N SER A 272 -31.24 3.34 5.24
CA SER A 272 -32.10 4.49 5.53
C SER A 272 -33.46 4.33 4.85
N GLN A 273 -34.21 3.28 5.22
CA GLN A 273 -35.64 3.18 4.89
C GLN A 273 -36.45 2.26 5.82
N SER A 274 -36.23 2.34 7.14
CA SER A 274 -37.06 1.58 8.12
C SER A 274 -37.36 2.30 9.45
N LEU A 275 -37.33 3.64 9.50
CA LEU A 275 -37.69 4.39 10.72
C LEU A 275 -38.74 5.51 10.53
N VAL A 276 -39.47 5.55 9.42
CA VAL A 276 -40.63 6.44 9.27
C VAL A 276 -41.79 5.65 8.68
N GLU A 277 -42.46 4.86 9.52
CA GLU A 277 -43.90 4.56 9.44
C GLU A 277 -44.26 3.64 10.62
N GLY A 278 -44.55 4.28 11.75
CA GLY A 278 -44.90 3.61 13.00
C GLY A 278 -45.37 4.59 14.06
N LYS A 279 -46.09 5.64 13.66
CA LYS A 279 -46.94 6.47 14.51
C LYS A 279 -48.12 6.97 13.69
N SER A 280 -49.25 6.29 13.84
CA SER A 280 -50.56 6.88 14.10
C SER A 280 -51.52 5.80 14.56
#